data_AF-A0A1W1UFR9-F1
#
_entry.id   AF-A0A1W1UFR9-F1
#
_cell.length_a   1.000
_cell.length_b   1.000
_cell.length_c   1.000
_cell.angle_alpha   90.00
_cell.angle_beta   90.00
_cell.angle_gamma   90.00
#
_symmetry.space_group_name_H-M   'P 1'
#
loop_
_entity.id
_entity.type
_entity.pdbx_description
1 polymer ?
#
loop_
_entity_poly.entity_id
_entity_poly.type
_entity_poly.pdbx_seq_one_letter_code
_entity_poly.pdbx_strand_id
1 'polypeptide(L)'
;MAVLLIAGLGTLFSCNEPGPAGNAAIDDKSETSTDKSAMGGNKTDMPDLSDWPARPRLAVKQMMDKYGEPVEVSSESIVWHNAGPYKRIMVTKKEMPHNFPLPHMDFLEHTVAYNVPTDKIDELVAFDASMTIHKTNGEMSARCDLEGHNVLTLNLARDIINGTKTVEAARMAFGTNVTDDVLGKHPAYVEKLQFAPPTENVLFPDKPIVPGSPRRMVPGTEGTDAEVLAFIIAVDMNEVLAAAQAQTKALEQPAMDYAKMLHKEHGENAVKTMKLGQTINVTPSNTKAVDDLYVKGATQLATLVTLDEKEFGSAYIDAMTKGHNDVLAMIDDKLLPQAKNEALKKHLTDTRAHVATHLEQAKKLK
;
A
#
# COMPACT_ATOMS: atom_id res chain seq x y z
N MET A 1 13.03 -51.60 -23.33
CA MET A 1 13.67 -51.28 -22.04
C MET A 1 14.76 -50.27 -22.30
N ALA A 2 14.50 -48.99 -22.01
CA ALA A 2 15.50 -47.94 -22.01
C ALA A 2 15.20 -47.05 -20.81
N VAL A 3 16.16 -47.02 -19.89
CA VAL A 3 16.16 -46.24 -18.65
C VAL A 3 16.36 -44.77 -19.03
N LEU A 4 15.42 -43.90 -18.66
CA LEU A 4 15.63 -42.45 -18.67
C LEU A 4 15.82 -42.01 -17.21
N LEU A 5 17.08 -41.83 -16.82
CA LEU A 5 17.45 -41.13 -15.60
C LEU A 5 17.09 -39.65 -15.78
N ILE A 6 16.22 -39.14 -14.93
CA ILE A 6 16.01 -37.70 -14.73
C ILE A 6 17.24 -37.20 -13.98
N ALA A 7 18.09 -36.43 -14.67
CA ALA A 7 19.18 -35.72 -14.05
C ALA A 7 18.60 -34.71 -13.05
N GLY A 8 18.86 -34.96 -11.76
CA GLY A 8 18.76 -33.95 -10.73
C GLY A 8 19.84 -32.89 -10.97
N LEU A 9 19.42 -31.63 -10.99
CA LEU A 9 20.33 -30.51 -10.81
C LEU A 9 20.36 -30.17 -9.32
N GLY A 10 21.58 -30.25 -8.78
CA GLY A 10 21.87 -30.25 -7.37
C GLY A 10 21.62 -28.90 -6.71
N THR A 11 20.91 -28.95 -5.60
CA THR A 11 21.11 -28.05 -4.48
C THR A 11 22.43 -28.46 -3.80
N LEU A 12 23.50 -27.68 -4.00
CA LEU A 12 24.68 -27.73 -3.15
C LEU A 12 24.67 -26.48 -2.25
N PHE A 13 23.97 -26.60 -1.13
CA PHE A 13 24.19 -25.74 0.02
C PHE A 13 25.52 -26.17 0.68
N SER A 14 26.52 -25.29 0.64
CA SER A 14 27.65 -25.39 1.57
C SER A 14 27.26 -24.68 2.86
N CYS A 15 26.80 -25.45 3.85
CA CYS A 15 26.70 -25.00 5.23
C CYS A 15 28.11 -25.03 5.83
N ASN A 16 28.67 -23.87 6.14
CA ASN A 16 29.82 -23.78 7.03
C ASN A 16 29.28 -23.78 8.47
N GLU A 17 29.37 -24.92 9.15
CA GLU A 17 29.33 -24.98 10.62
C GLU A 17 30.71 -24.62 11.19
N PRO A 18 30.77 -23.95 12.35
CA PRO A 18 31.83 -24.22 13.30
C PRO A 18 31.26 -24.92 14.55
N GLY A 19 31.74 -26.15 14.78
CA GLY A 19 31.57 -26.91 16.02
C GLY A 19 32.49 -26.44 17.17
N PRO A 20 32.41 -27.07 18.36
CA PRO A 20 32.25 -26.34 19.61
C PRO A 20 33.44 -26.44 20.60
N ALA A 21 33.37 -25.63 21.67
CA ALA A 21 33.56 -25.98 23.09
C ALA A 21 34.38 -24.93 23.89
N GLY A 22 33.87 -24.58 25.08
CA GLY A 22 34.65 -23.85 26.10
C GLY A 22 33.82 -23.19 27.20
N ASN A 23 33.42 -23.97 28.20
CA ASN A 23 32.71 -23.58 29.44
C ASN A 23 33.35 -22.42 30.23
N ALA A 24 32.51 -21.60 30.86
CA ALA A 24 32.63 -21.30 32.29
C ALA A 24 31.28 -20.77 32.85
N ALA A 25 30.80 -21.45 33.89
CA ALA A 25 29.59 -21.17 34.64
C ALA A 25 29.79 -20.03 35.64
N ILE A 26 28.72 -19.27 35.91
CA ILE A 26 28.43 -18.71 37.24
C ILE A 26 26.91 -18.78 37.46
N ASP A 27 26.54 -19.51 38.50
CA ASP A 27 25.20 -19.62 39.10
C ASP A 27 24.75 -18.27 39.69
N ASP A 28 23.47 -17.92 39.52
CA ASP A 28 22.69 -17.36 40.63
C ASP A 28 21.20 -17.67 40.47
N LYS A 29 20.60 -18.10 41.58
CA LYS A 29 19.23 -18.59 41.69
C LYS A 29 18.32 -17.43 42.11
N SER A 30 17.21 -17.23 41.41
CA SER A 30 15.94 -16.94 42.09
C SER A 30 14.75 -17.37 41.24
N GLU A 31 13.93 -18.23 41.83
CA GLU A 31 12.62 -18.63 41.33
C GLU A 31 11.61 -17.51 41.61
N THR A 32 10.74 -17.22 40.64
CA THR A 32 9.27 -17.14 40.85
C THR A 32 8.52 -17.03 39.51
N SER A 33 7.81 -18.12 39.19
CA SER A 33 6.41 -18.15 38.68
C SER A 33 6.02 -17.13 37.59
N THR A 34 6.25 -17.45 36.32
CA THR A 34 5.21 -17.90 35.35
C THR A 34 3.99 -16.99 35.21
N ASP A 35 4.05 -16.09 34.21
CA ASP A 35 2.93 -15.90 33.29
C ASP A 35 3.49 -15.50 31.90
N LYS A 36 3.78 -16.51 31.08
CA LYS A 36 4.09 -16.33 29.65
C LYS A 36 2.81 -16.56 28.87
N SER A 37 2.03 -15.51 28.66
CA SER A 37 1.07 -15.48 27.57
C SER A 37 1.86 -15.56 26.26
N ALA A 38 1.76 -16.72 25.61
CA ALA A 38 2.35 -17.00 24.32
C ALA A 38 1.83 -16.02 23.25
N MET A 39 2.72 -15.22 22.67
CA MET A 39 2.54 -14.70 21.31
C MET A 39 2.79 -15.86 20.34
N GLY A 40 1.79 -16.74 20.20
CA GLY A 40 1.72 -17.67 19.10
C GLY A 40 1.43 -16.88 17.83
N GLY A 41 2.45 -16.67 17.00
CA GLY A 41 2.22 -16.31 15.61
C GLY A 41 1.36 -17.42 15.00
N ASN A 42 0.20 -17.06 14.44
CA ASN A 42 -0.59 -17.98 13.63
C ASN A 42 0.36 -18.58 12.58
N LYS A 43 0.65 -19.88 12.68
CA LYS A 43 1.17 -20.61 11.53
C LYS A 43 0.07 -20.54 10.48
N THR A 44 0.30 -19.78 9.42
CA THR A 44 -0.50 -19.88 8.21
C THR A 44 -0.34 -21.30 7.69
N ASP A 45 -1.38 -22.12 7.84
CA ASP A 45 -1.37 -23.47 7.28
C ASP A 45 -1.12 -23.36 5.77
N MET A 46 -0.06 -24.01 5.29
CA MET A 46 0.26 -24.04 3.88
C MET A 46 -0.94 -24.62 3.10
N PRO A 47 -1.32 -24.00 1.96
CA PRO A 47 -2.48 -24.47 1.22
C PRO A 47 -2.09 -25.77 0.51
N ASP A 48 -3.09 -26.59 0.19
CA ASP A 48 -2.85 -27.67 -0.75
C ASP A 48 -2.54 -27.07 -2.12
N LEU A 49 -1.27 -27.16 -2.53
CA LEU A 49 -0.82 -26.68 -3.82
C LEU A 49 -1.03 -27.73 -4.93
N SER A 50 -1.70 -28.86 -4.68
CA SER A 50 -1.82 -29.96 -5.65
C SER A 50 -2.40 -29.54 -7.01
N ASP A 51 -3.24 -28.50 -7.04
CA ASP A 51 -3.86 -27.93 -8.25
C ASP A 51 -3.02 -26.82 -8.92
N TRP A 52 -1.86 -26.45 -8.37
CA TRP A 52 -0.95 -25.48 -8.97
C TRP A 52 -0.06 -26.11 -10.07
N PRO A 53 0.31 -25.34 -11.10
CA PRO A 53 1.28 -25.80 -12.08
C PRO A 53 2.62 -26.17 -11.44
N ALA A 54 3.32 -27.16 -12.02
CA ALA A 54 4.50 -27.76 -11.40
C ALA A 54 5.65 -26.76 -11.15
N ARG A 55 5.83 -25.76 -12.03
CA ARG A 55 6.90 -24.77 -11.94
C ARG A 55 6.70 -23.81 -10.75
N PRO A 56 5.55 -23.12 -10.60
CA PRO A 56 5.19 -22.39 -9.38
C PRO A 56 5.34 -23.23 -8.10
N ARG A 57 4.89 -24.48 -8.08
CA ARG A 57 5.03 -25.35 -6.87
C ARG A 57 6.49 -25.58 -6.48
N LEU A 58 7.35 -25.80 -7.47
CA LEU A 58 8.78 -25.94 -7.23
C LEU A 58 9.36 -24.63 -6.68
N ALA A 59 9.01 -23.49 -7.27
CA ALA A 59 9.48 -22.19 -6.79
C ALA A 59 9.02 -21.90 -5.36
N VAL A 60 7.76 -22.21 -4.99
CA VAL A 60 7.30 -22.11 -3.59
C VAL A 60 8.20 -22.92 -2.68
N LYS A 61 8.45 -24.19 -3.01
CA LYS A 61 9.34 -25.04 -2.20
C LYS A 61 10.75 -24.44 -2.07
N GLN A 62 11.33 -23.97 -3.17
CA GLN A 62 12.66 -23.36 -3.16
C GLN A 62 12.72 -22.09 -2.30
N MET A 63 11.69 -21.23 -2.38
CA MET A 63 11.60 -20.03 -1.55
C MET A 63 11.40 -20.39 -0.08
N MET A 64 10.62 -21.42 0.25
CA MET A 64 10.48 -21.91 1.62
C MET A 64 11.80 -22.46 2.17
N ASP A 65 12.49 -23.28 1.38
CA ASP A 65 13.77 -23.87 1.76
C ASP A 65 14.83 -22.77 2.04
N LYS A 66 14.76 -21.64 1.33
CA LYS A 66 15.73 -20.53 1.45
C LYS A 66 15.34 -19.45 2.47
N TYR A 67 14.06 -19.09 2.55
CA TYR A 67 13.55 -17.93 3.29
C TYR A 67 12.60 -18.28 4.45
N GLY A 68 12.27 -19.55 4.63
CA GLY A 68 11.34 -20.02 5.65
C GLY A 68 9.87 -19.93 5.22
N GLU A 69 8.96 -20.05 6.18
CA GLU A 69 7.52 -20.05 5.92
C GLU A 69 7.03 -18.69 5.35
N PRO A 70 6.07 -18.70 4.42
CA PRO A 70 5.48 -17.47 3.88
C PRO A 70 4.60 -16.75 4.92
N VAL A 71 4.45 -15.44 4.73
CA VAL A 71 3.64 -14.58 5.62
C VAL A 71 2.21 -14.45 5.11
N GLU A 72 2.00 -14.44 3.79
CA GLU A 72 0.66 -14.42 3.19
C GLU A 72 0.49 -15.60 2.24
N VAL A 73 -0.67 -16.24 2.33
CA VAL A 73 -1.02 -17.45 1.61
C VAL A 73 -2.42 -17.28 1.06
N SER A 74 -2.60 -17.51 -0.24
CA SER A 74 -3.91 -17.55 -0.90
C SER A 74 -3.97 -18.67 -1.94
N SER A 75 -5.13 -18.88 -2.56
CA SER A 75 -5.27 -19.84 -3.67
C SER A 75 -4.49 -19.44 -4.92
N GLU A 76 -4.09 -18.18 -5.05
CA GLU A 76 -3.47 -17.61 -6.26
C GLU A 76 -2.02 -17.14 -6.07
N SER A 77 -1.58 -16.91 -4.82
CA SER A 77 -0.24 -16.40 -4.51
C SER A 77 0.27 -16.84 -3.14
N ILE A 78 1.59 -16.97 -3.04
CA ILE A 78 2.35 -17.18 -1.81
C ILE A 78 3.37 -16.04 -1.67
N VAL A 79 3.40 -15.36 -0.52
CA VAL A 79 4.18 -14.13 -0.34
C VAL A 79 5.04 -14.18 0.93
N TRP A 80 6.29 -13.75 0.78
CA TRP A 80 7.19 -13.43 1.88
C TRP A 80 7.41 -11.93 1.94
N HIS A 81 7.39 -11.36 3.14
CA HIS A 81 7.71 -9.95 3.38
C HIS A 81 9.03 -9.83 4.13
N ASN A 82 9.85 -8.86 3.72
CA ASN A 82 11.14 -8.55 4.37
C ASN A 82 12.08 -9.76 4.51
N ALA A 83 12.06 -10.65 3.51
CA ALA A 83 12.94 -11.82 3.46
C ALA A 83 14.22 -11.49 2.68
N GLY A 84 15.38 -11.68 3.32
CA GLY A 84 16.67 -11.29 2.72
C GLY A 84 16.72 -9.78 2.41
N PRO A 85 17.26 -9.37 1.25
CA PRO A 85 17.27 -7.96 0.85
C PRO A 85 15.95 -7.48 0.24
N TYR A 86 14.93 -8.33 0.15
CA TYR A 86 13.71 -8.03 -0.58
C TYR A 86 12.64 -7.48 0.34
N LYS A 87 11.94 -6.45 -0.14
CA LYS A 87 10.72 -5.96 0.49
C LYS A 87 9.62 -7.03 0.40
N ARG A 88 9.55 -7.71 -0.74
CA ARG A 88 8.56 -8.75 -1.03
C ARG A 88 9.10 -9.78 -2.01
N ILE A 89 8.84 -11.05 -1.74
CA ILE A 89 8.99 -12.16 -2.70
C ILE A 89 7.60 -12.73 -2.91
N MET A 90 7.19 -12.92 -4.16
CA MET A 90 5.85 -13.46 -4.48
C MET A 90 5.96 -14.55 -5.54
N VAL A 91 5.34 -15.71 -5.26
CA VAL A 91 5.08 -16.74 -6.27
C VAL A 91 3.59 -16.74 -6.56
N THR A 92 3.21 -16.75 -7.85
CA THR A 92 1.81 -16.82 -8.28
C THR A 92 1.48 -18.12 -8.99
N LYS A 93 0.25 -18.59 -8.86
CA LYS A 93 -0.27 -19.76 -9.57
C LYS A 93 -0.26 -19.56 -11.09
N LYS A 94 -0.62 -18.35 -11.54
CA LYS A 94 -0.70 -17.98 -12.95
C LYS A 94 0.69 -17.74 -13.55
N GLU A 95 1.00 -18.49 -14.60
CA GLU A 95 2.23 -18.38 -15.39
C GLU A 95 2.00 -17.48 -16.62
N MET A 96 2.89 -16.50 -16.87
CA MET A 96 2.81 -15.61 -18.04
C MET A 96 3.98 -15.84 -19.01
N PRO A 97 3.75 -16.06 -20.31
CA PRO A 97 4.84 -16.25 -21.26
C PRO A 97 5.76 -15.02 -21.36
N HIS A 98 7.07 -15.25 -21.30
CA HIS A 98 8.08 -14.22 -21.45
C HIS A 98 9.24 -14.74 -22.32
N ASN A 99 9.63 -13.96 -23.34
CA ASN A 99 10.56 -14.42 -24.39
C ASN A 99 11.99 -13.90 -24.26
N PHE A 100 12.29 -13.09 -23.24
CA PHE A 100 13.61 -12.52 -23.03
C PHE A 100 14.23 -13.07 -21.74
N PRO A 101 15.50 -13.51 -21.72
CA PRO A 101 16.41 -13.61 -22.87
C PRO A 101 16.12 -14.84 -23.75
N LEU A 102 15.40 -15.82 -23.21
CA LEU A 102 14.91 -17.01 -23.88
C LEU A 102 13.45 -17.24 -23.46
N PRO A 103 12.64 -17.96 -24.26
CA PRO A 103 11.27 -18.32 -23.88
C PRO A 103 11.17 -19.08 -22.57
N HIS A 104 10.45 -18.51 -21.60
CA HIS A 104 10.14 -19.07 -20.29
C HIS A 104 8.79 -18.50 -19.77
N MET A 105 8.47 -18.75 -18.49
CA MET A 105 7.21 -18.30 -17.89
C MET A 105 7.45 -17.51 -16.59
N ASP A 106 6.81 -16.36 -16.48
CA ASP A 106 6.89 -15.49 -15.31
C ASP A 106 5.88 -15.90 -14.24
N PHE A 107 6.37 -16.29 -13.08
CA PHE A 107 5.54 -16.62 -11.91
C PHE A 107 6.20 -16.28 -10.57
N LEU A 108 7.49 -15.94 -10.54
CA LEU A 108 8.25 -15.57 -9.35
C LEU A 108 8.71 -14.12 -9.46
N GLU A 109 8.40 -13.32 -8.45
CA GLU A 109 8.69 -11.88 -8.40
C GLU A 109 9.53 -11.54 -7.16
N HIS A 110 10.56 -10.71 -7.36
CA HIS A 110 11.34 -10.12 -6.28
C HIS A 110 11.21 -8.60 -6.33
N THR A 111 10.77 -8.01 -5.23
CA THR A 111 10.59 -6.57 -5.07
C THR A 111 11.62 -6.02 -4.08
N VAL A 112 12.31 -4.96 -4.48
CA VAL A 112 13.20 -4.19 -3.59
C VAL A 112 12.63 -2.80 -3.36
N ALA A 113 12.97 -2.22 -2.20
CA ALA A 113 12.80 -0.79 -1.99
C ALA A 113 13.75 -0.04 -2.94
N TYR A 114 13.23 0.85 -3.79
CA TYR A 114 14.01 1.66 -4.72
C TYR A 114 13.18 2.84 -5.25
N ASN A 115 13.69 4.06 -5.12
CA ASN A 115 13.08 5.25 -5.74
C ASN A 115 13.69 5.47 -7.13
N VAL A 116 13.14 4.80 -8.14
CA VAL A 116 13.63 4.91 -9.53
C VAL A 116 13.45 6.34 -10.05
N PRO A 117 14.49 6.99 -10.60
CA PRO A 117 14.36 8.29 -11.25
C PRO A 117 13.33 8.24 -12.40
N THR A 118 12.46 9.25 -12.48
CA THR A 118 11.33 9.24 -13.44
C THR A 118 11.81 9.20 -14.90
N ASP A 119 12.92 9.86 -15.18
CA ASP A 119 13.61 9.91 -16.49
C ASP A 119 14.31 8.59 -16.86
N LYS A 120 14.24 7.56 -16.01
CA LYS A 120 14.80 6.23 -16.26
C LYS A 120 13.74 5.15 -16.45
N ILE A 121 12.46 5.45 -16.24
CA ILE A 121 11.39 4.44 -16.25
C ILE A 121 11.21 3.83 -17.64
N ASP A 122 11.28 4.65 -18.70
CA ASP A 122 11.18 4.19 -20.08
C ASP A 122 12.34 3.26 -20.48
N GLU A 123 13.56 3.59 -20.07
CA GLU A 123 14.75 2.74 -20.26
C GLU A 123 14.58 1.38 -19.58
N LEU A 124 14.04 1.33 -18.35
CA LEU A 124 13.82 0.07 -17.64
C LEU A 124 12.74 -0.80 -18.27
N VAL A 125 11.63 -0.21 -18.71
CA VAL A 125 10.57 -0.93 -19.43
C VAL A 125 11.05 -1.43 -20.80
N ALA A 126 11.92 -0.67 -21.48
CA ALA A 126 12.56 -1.10 -22.72
C ALA A 126 13.59 -2.21 -22.51
N PHE A 127 14.24 -2.25 -21.33
CA PHE A 127 15.17 -3.29 -20.94
C PHE A 127 14.48 -4.63 -20.70
N ASP A 128 13.43 -4.66 -19.88
CA ASP A 128 12.70 -5.87 -19.52
C ASP A 128 11.22 -5.55 -19.25
N ALA A 129 10.35 -6.17 -20.05
CA ALA A 129 8.90 -5.90 -20.02
C ALA A 129 8.20 -6.45 -18.77
N SER A 130 8.88 -7.31 -18.00
CA SER A 130 8.35 -7.94 -16.79
C SER A 130 8.77 -7.21 -15.52
N MET A 131 9.52 -6.10 -15.65
CA MET A 131 9.79 -5.21 -14.53
C MET A 131 8.56 -4.36 -14.17
N THR A 132 8.39 -4.08 -12.88
CA THR A 132 7.40 -3.09 -12.41
C THR A 132 8.05 -2.04 -11.53
N ILE A 133 7.65 -0.79 -11.73
CA ILE A 133 8.10 0.36 -10.93
C ILE A 133 6.88 0.99 -10.25
N HIS A 134 6.86 0.94 -8.92
CA HIS A 134 5.78 1.55 -8.12
C HIS A 134 6.33 2.77 -7.36
N LYS A 135 6.35 3.93 -8.03
CA LYS A 135 6.95 5.19 -7.53
C LYS A 135 6.44 5.61 -6.15
N THR A 136 5.12 5.62 -5.96
CA THR A 136 4.51 6.03 -4.68
C THR A 136 4.99 5.18 -3.51
N ASN A 137 5.17 3.87 -3.72
CA ASN A 137 5.58 2.91 -2.70
C ASN A 137 7.10 2.77 -2.61
N GLY A 138 7.84 3.43 -3.50
CA GLY A 138 9.28 3.30 -3.62
C GLY A 138 9.71 1.88 -3.93
N GLU A 139 9.08 1.23 -4.92
CA GLU A 139 9.38 -0.17 -5.27
C GLU A 139 9.86 -0.31 -6.71
N MET A 140 10.82 -1.23 -6.88
CA MET A 140 11.24 -1.78 -8.16
C MET A 140 11.20 -3.30 -8.04
N SER A 141 10.55 -3.98 -8.99
CA SER A 141 10.47 -5.43 -9.02
C SER A 141 10.89 -6.02 -10.36
N ALA A 142 11.34 -7.27 -10.31
CA ALA A 142 11.60 -8.12 -11.47
C ALA A 142 10.81 -9.42 -11.30
N ARG A 143 10.32 -9.94 -12.43
CA ARG A 143 9.51 -11.15 -12.48
C ARG A 143 10.04 -12.10 -13.56
N CYS A 144 10.20 -13.38 -13.20
CA CYS A 144 10.81 -14.42 -14.02
C CYS A 144 10.38 -15.82 -13.53
N ASP A 145 11.00 -16.89 -14.04
CA ASP A 145 10.87 -18.26 -13.53
C ASP A 145 11.88 -18.59 -12.42
N LEU A 146 13.01 -17.89 -12.38
CA LEU A 146 14.12 -18.14 -11.44
C LEU A 146 14.48 -16.91 -10.60
N GLU A 147 14.85 -17.13 -9.34
CA GLU A 147 15.32 -16.07 -8.44
C GLU A 147 16.58 -15.39 -8.99
N GLY A 148 17.56 -16.17 -9.47
CA GLY A 148 18.82 -15.61 -9.97
C GLY A 148 18.63 -14.70 -11.19
N HIS A 149 17.62 -14.97 -12.03
CA HIS A 149 17.29 -14.10 -13.15
C HIS A 149 16.61 -12.81 -12.69
N ASN A 150 15.75 -12.86 -11.67
CA ASN A 150 15.21 -11.65 -11.05
C ASN A 150 16.33 -10.78 -10.43
N VAL A 151 17.29 -11.41 -9.75
CA VAL A 151 18.47 -10.74 -9.19
C VAL A 151 19.28 -10.06 -10.30
N LEU A 152 19.52 -10.76 -11.41
CA LEU A 152 20.20 -10.25 -12.60
C LEU A 152 19.47 -9.04 -13.21
N THR A 153 18.14 -9.13 -13.39
CA THR A 153 17.31 -8.01 -13.87
C THR A 153 17.49 -6.80 -12.96
N LEU A 154 17.36 -6.94 -11.64
CA LEU A 154 17.48 -5.83 -10.68
C LEU A 154 18.87 -5.20 -10.68
N ASN A 155 19.93 -6.01 -10.83
CA ASN A 155 21.31 -5.52 -10.92
C ASN A 155 21.55 -4.71 -12.20
N LEU A 156 21.10 -5.23 -13.35
CA LEU A 156 21.24 -4.53 -14.63
C LEU A 156 20.35 -3.28 -14.73
N ALA A 157 19.16 -3.31 -14.13
CA ALA A 157 18.32 -2.13 -13.98
C ALA A 157 19.05 -1.00 -13.22
N ARG A 158 19.75 -1.35 -12.13
CA ARG A 158 20.58 -0.37 -11.42
C ARG A 158 21.72 0.18 -12.27
N ASP A 159 22.35 -0.66 -13.10
CA ASP A 159 23.40 -0.21 -14.01
C ASP A 159 22.89 0.79 -15.05
N ILE A 160 21.66 0.59 -15.56
CA ILE A 160 20.94 1.53 -16.44
C ILE A 160 20.64 2.83 -15.70
N ILE A 161 20.05 2.75 -14.50
CA ILE A 161 19.70 3.92 -13.68
C ILE A 161 20.94 4.80 -13.41
N ASN A 162 22.09 4.18 -13.13
CA ASN A 162 23.34 4.88 -12.88
C ASN A 162 24.06 5.35 -14.16
N GLY A 163 23.52 5.06 -15.35
CA GLY A 163 24.12 5.40 -16.64
C GLY A 163 25.40 4.60 -16.97
N THR A 164 25.69 3.53 -16.22
CA THR A 164 26.86 2.67 -16.47
C THR A 164 26.64 1.66 -17.60
N LYS A 165 25.37 1.42 -17.98
CA LYS A 165 24.97 0.63 -19.15
C LYS A 165 23.82 1.31 -19.89
N THR A 166 23.82 1.19 -21.21
CA THR A 166 22.62 1.43 -22.01
C THR A 166 21.68 0.23 -21.93
N VAL A 167 20.44 0.41 -22.38
CA VAL A 167 19.44 -0.67 -22.47
C VAL A 167 19.98 -1.85 -23.30
N GLU A 168 20.56 -1.59 -24.47
CA GLU A 168 21.10 -2.62 -25.35
C GLU A 168 22.26 -3.36 -24.69
N ALA A 169 23.19 -2.63 -24.06
CA ALA A 169 24.31 -3.22 -23.34
C ALA A 169 23.85 -4.08 -22.16
N ALA A 170 22.80 -3.66 -21.45
CA ALA A 170 22.19 -4.44 -20.38
C ALA A 170 21.53 -5.71 -20.91
N ARG A 171 20.79 -5.66 -22.03
CA ARG A 171 20.20 -6.86 -22.66
C ARG A 171 21.25 -7.87 -23.11
N MET A 172 22.35 -7.41 -23.70
CA MET A 172 23.49 -8.26 -24.06
C MET A 172 24.19 -8.85 -22.83
N ALA A 173 24.37 -8.04 -21.78
CA ALA A 173 24.93 -8.51 -20.52
C ALA A 173 24.02 -9.55 -19.85
N PHE A 174 22.70 -9.42 -19.94
CA PHE A 174 21.75 -10.41 -19.46
C PHE A 174 21.99 -11.77 -20.11
N GLY A 175 21.99 -11.81 -21.45
CA GLY A 175 22.23 -13.06 -22.20
C GLY A 175 23.59 -13.68 -21.89
N THR A 176 24.63 -12.86 -21.68
CA THR A 176 25.97 -13.33 -21.29
C THR A 176 25.94 -13.98 -19.91
N ASN A 177 25.34 -13.33 -18.91
CA ASN A 177 25.26 -13.86 -17.55
C ASN A 177 24.42 -15.15 -17.49
N VAL A 178 23.31 -15.22 -18.23
CA VAL A 178 22.51 -16.45 -18.32
C VAL A 178 23.30 -17.58 -18.97
N THR A 179 24.05 -17.29 -20.03
CA THR A 179 24.91 -18.30 -20.68
C THR A 179 25.99 -18.80 -19.72
N ASP A 180 26.64 -17.90 -18.99
CA ASP A 180 27.68 -18.27 -18.02
C ASP A 180 27.12 -19.08 -16.84
N ASP A 181 25.93 -18.74 -16.35
CA ASP A 181 25.27 -19.51 -15.28
C ASP A 181 24.86 -20.91 -15.76
N VAL A 182 24.32 -21.04 -16.98
CA VAL A 182 24.03 -22.34 -17.60
C VAL A 182 25.29 -23.21 -17.75
N LEU A 183 26.45 -22.59 -17.95
CA LEU A 183 27.75 -23.27 -17.98
C LEU A 183 28.33 -23.56 -16.58
N GLY A 184 27.59 -23.28 -15.50
CA GLY A 184 27.99 -23.55 -14.12
C GLY A 184 29.02 -22.57 -13.57
N LYS A 185 29.17 -21.37 -14.17
CA LYS A 185 30.13 -20.37 -13.70
C LYS A 185 29.61 -19.48 -12.58
N HIS A 186 28.29 -19.45 -12.38
CA HIS A 186 27.60 -18.69 -11.33
C HIS A 186 28.07 -17.23 -11.22
N PRO A 187 27.82 -16.41 -12.25
CA PRO A 187 28.27 -15.02 -12.23
C PRO A 187 27.61 -14.25 -11.06
N ALA A 188 28.37 -13.35 -10.44
CA ALA A 188 27.91 -12.64 -9.25
C ALA A 188 26.54 -11.94 -9.41
N TYR A 189 26.21 -11.51 -10.63
CA TYR A 189 24.95 -10.83 -10.94
C TYR A 189 23.72 -11.75 -10.84
N VAL A 190 23.84 -13.08 -10.91
CA VAL A 190 22.72 -14.01 -10.67
C VAL A 190 22.66 -14.49 -9.22
N GLU A 191 23.77 -14.44 -8.48
CA GLU A 191 23.83 -14.97 -7.12
C GLU A 191 23.25 -14.03 -6.07
N LYS A 192 23.50 -12.72 -6.23
CA LYS A 192 23.06 -11.71 -5.26
C LYS A 192 22.94 -10.32 -5.86
N LEU A 193 22.22 -9.44 -5.15
CA LEU A 193 22.20 -8.02 -5.47
C LEU A 193 23.60 -7.42 -5.32
N GLN A 194 24.02 -6.65 -6.32
CA GLN A 194 25.28 -5.89 -6.34
C GLN A 194 25.12 -4.52 -5.66
N PHE A 195 24.04 -4.36 -4.89
CA PHE A 195 23.70 -3.17 -4.14
C PHE A 195 22.87 -3.52 -2.91
N ALA A 196 22.93 -2.66 -1.90
CA ALA A 196 21.99 -2.71 -0.79
C ALA A 196 20.76 -1.86 -1.14
N PRO A 197 19.54 -2.42 -1.17
CA PRO A 197 18.33 -1.63 -1.29
C PRO A 197 18.24 -0.57 -0.18
N PRO A 198 17.83 0.68 -0.47
CA PRO A 198 17.73 1.70 0.55
C PRO A 198 16.62 1.37 1.57
N THR A 199 16.87 1.68 2.85
CA THR A 199 15.93 1.43 3.95
C THR A 199 15.08 2.65 4.31
N GLU A 200 15.45 3.84 3.82
CA GLU A 200 14.80 5.12 4.12
C GLU A 200 14.64 5.96 2.86
N ASN A 201 13.73 6.94 2.89
CA ASN A 201 13.53 7.95 1.83
C ASN A 201 13.25 7.38 0.43
N VAL A 202 12.66 6.18 0.35
CA VAL A 202 12.32 5.53 -0.92
C VAL A 202 10.96 5.94 -1.48
N LEU A 203 10.05 6.42 -0.63
CA LEU A 203 8.72 6.82 -1.06
C LEU A 203 8.76 8.07 -1.93
N PHE A 204 7.95 8.09 -2.98
CA PHE A 204 7.72 9.27 -3.80
C PHE A 204 6.22 9.55 -3.87
N PRO A 205 5.59 10.05 -2.79
CA PRO A 205 4.20 10.46 -2.85
C PRO A 205 4.05 11.67 -3.76
N ASP A 206 3.06 11.63 -4.66
CA ASP A 206 2.75 12.76 -5.53
C ASP A 206 2.31 13.99 -4.74
N LYS A 207 2.31 15.12 -5.44
CA LYS A 207 1.88 16.41 -4.89
C LYS A 207 0.46 16.72 -5.36
N PRO A 208 -0.41 17.25 -4.49
CA PRO A 208 -1.76 17.59 -4.90
C PRO A 208 -1.73 18.77 -5.87
N ILE A 209 -2.54 18.70 -6.93
CA ILE A 209 -2.66 19.75 -7.95
C ILE A 209 -3.87 20.66 -7.72
N VAL A 210 -4.85 20.22 -6.91
CA VAL A 210 -6.04 21.01 -6.61
C VAL A 210 -5.62 22.22 -5.78
N PRO A 211 -5.82 23.46 -6.28
CA PRO A 211 -5.39 24.64 -5.55
C PRO A 211 -6.09 24.73 -4.18
N GLY A 212 -5.31 24.98 -3.11
CA GLY A 212 -5.83 25.05 -1.74
C GLY A 212 -6.12 23.70 -1.08
N SER A 213 -5.80 22.58 -1.74
CA SER A 213 -5.91 21.24 -1.14
C SER A 213 -5.05 21.07 0.12
N PRO A 214 -5.48 20.21 1.06
CA PRO A 214 -4.69 19.92 2.25
C PRO A 214 -3.36 19.25 1.95
N ARG A 215 -2.34 19.54 2.78
CA ARG A 215 -1.08 18.81 2.81
C ARG A 215 -1.08 17.80 3.96
N ARG A 216 -0.46 16.64 3.74
CA ARG A 216 -0.34 15.59 4.77
C ARG A 216 0.67 16.02 5.85
N MET A 217 0.23 15.95 7.12
CA MET A 217 1.08 16.01 8.31
C MET A 217 2.12 17.15 8.32
N VAL A 218 1.69 18.39 8.09
CA VAL A 218 2.58 19.55 8.23
C VAL A 218 2.87 19.76 9.72
N PRO A 219 4.14 19.68 10.20
CA PRO A 219 4.44 19.79 11.62
C PRO A 219 4.04 21.13 12.23
N GLY A 220 3.52 21.12 13.46
CA GLY A 220 3.17 22.34 14.22
C GLY A 220 1.89 23.02 13.75
N THR A 221 1.00 22.28 13.08
CA THR A 221 -0.29 22.80 12.59
C THR A 221 -1.47 22.37 13.45
N GLU A 222 -1.26 21.51 14.45
CA GLU A 222 -2.27 21.11 15.43
C GLU A 222 -2.85 22.32 16.17
N GLY A 223 -4.18 22.41 16.23
CA GLY A 223 -4.91 23.52 16.86
C GLY A 223 -4.77 24.87 16.15
N THR A 224 -4.30 24.89 14.89
CA THR A 224 -4.17 26.12 14.09
C THR A 224 -5.29 26.25 13.05
N ASP A 225 -5.39 27.42 12.43
CA ASP A 225 -6.29 27.66 11.29
C ASP A 225 -6.07 26.66 10.14
N ALA A 226 -4.85 26.14 9.96
CA ALA A 226 -4.54 25.13 8.96
C ALA A 226 -5.24 23.80 9.25
N GLU A 227 -5.28 23.38 10.51
CA GLU A 227 -5.99 22.18 10.93
C GLU A 227 -7.51 22.40 10.87
N VAL A 228 -8.01 23.58 11.27
CA VAL A 228 -9.44 23.93 11.18
C VAL A 228 -9.95 23.89 9.72
N LEU A 229 -9.21 24.46 8.77
CA LEU A 229 -9.55 24.38 7.34
C LEU A 229 -9.61 22.92 6.86
N ALA A 230 -8.63 22.10 7.28
CA ALA A 230 -8.57 20.69 6.89
C ALA A 230 -9.69 19.86 7.53
N PHE A 231 -10.11 20.18 8.75
CA PHE A 231 -11.27 19.57 9.41
C PHE A 231 -12.56 19.74 8.59
N ILE A 232 -12.85 20.96 8.14
CA ILE A 232 -14.03 21.25 7.33
C ILE A 232 -13.97 20.46 6.01
N ILE A 233 -12.81 20.49 5.33
CA ILE A 233 -12.59 19.75 4.09
C ILE A 233 -12.78 18.24 4.30
N ALA A 234 -12.28 17.68 5.40
CA ALA A 234 -12.39 16.25 5.68
C ALA A 234 -13.84 15.81 5.94
N VAL A 235 -14.59 16.61 6.71
CA VAL A 235 -16.02 16.36 6.94
C VAL A 235 -16.78 16.41 5.61
N ASP A 236 -16.61 17.47 4.82
CA ASP A 236 -17.30 17.61 3.55
C ASP A 236 -16.96 16.47 2.57
N MET A 237 -15.70 16.04 2.50
CA MET A 237 -15.29 14.93 1.63
C MET A 237 -15.87 13.58 2.06
N ASN A 238 -16.00 13.35 3.38
CA ASN A 238 -16.69 12.16 3.89
C ASN A 238 -18.18 12.15 3.51
N GLU A 239 -18.85 13.29 3.65
CA GLU A 239 -20.27 13.46 3.27
C GLU A 239 -20.47 13.28 1.76
N VAL A 240 -19.57 13.86 0.94
CA VAL A 240 -19.55 13.64 -0.53
C VAL A 240 -19.42 12.16 -0.87
N LEU A 241 -18.51 11.43 -0.21
CA LEU A 241 -18.30 10.01 -0.47
C LEU A 241 -19.53 9.17 -0.07
N ALA A 242 -20.09 9.42 1.11
CA ALA A 242 -21.28 8.72 1.58
C ALA A 242 -22.49 8.99 0.68
N ALA A 243 -22.70 10.26 0.29
CA ALA A 243 -23.77 10.66 -0.61
C ALA A 243 -23.61 10.12 -2.03
N ALA A 244 -22.37 10.04 -2.54
CA ALA A 244 -22.07 9.41 -3.83
C ALA A 244 -22.39 7.91 -3.79
N GLN A 245 -22.01 7.21 -2.71
CA GLN A 245 -22.33 5.80 -2.53
C GLN A 245 -23.84 5.57 -2.42
N ALA A 246 -24.56 6.44 -1.70
CA ALA A 246 -26.01 6.39 -1.57
C ALA A 246 -26.73 6.51 -2.92
N GLN A 247 -26.22 7.33 -3.83
CA GLN A 247 -26.76 7.49 -5.18
C GLN A 247 -26.61 6.24 -6.07
N THR A 248 -25.74 5.29 -5.72
CA THR A 248 -25.61 4.01 -6.44
C THR A 248 -26.59 2.95 -5.97
N LYS A 249 -27.32 3.20 -4.88
CA LYS A 249 -28.30 2.27 -4.29
C LYS A 249 -29.71 2.63 -4.76
N ALA A 250 -30.64 1.66 -4.72
CA ALA A 250 -32.05 1.89 -5.02
C ALA A 250 -32.78 2.55 -3.84
N LEU A 251 -32.55 3.85 -3.62
CA LEU A 251 -33.22 4.63 -2.59
C LEU A 251 -34.62 5.09 -3.00
N GLU A 252 -35.48 5.31 -2.01
CA GLU A 252 -36.72 6.08 -2.22
C GLU A 252 -36.38 7.51 -2.67
N GLN A 253 -37.27 8.09 -3.49
CA GLN A 253 -37.01 9.38 -4.16
C GLN A 253 -36.60 10.52 -3.20
N PRO A 254 -37.26 10.72 -2.03
CA PRO A 254 -36.85 11.77 -1.09
C PRO A 254 -35.43 11.59 -0.54
N ALA A 255 -35.02 10.35 -0.25
CA ALA A 255 -33.67 10.04 0.22
C ALA A 255 -32.62 10.17 -0.89
N MET A 256 -32.97 9.80 -2.12
CA MET A 256 -32.12 10.01 -3.31
C MET A 256 -31.88 11.51 -3.57
N ASP A 257 -32.93 12.34 -3.49
CA ASP A 257 -32.80 13.78 -3.69
C ASP A 257 -31.99 14.45 -2.58
N TYR A 258 -32.15 13.99 -1.33
CA TYR A 258 -31.31 14.41 -0.22
C TYR A 258 -29.83 14.04 -0.42
N ALA A 259 -29.53 12.82 -0.86
CA ALA A 259 -28.15 12.41 -1.17
C ALA A 259 -27.54 13.26 -2.31
N LYS A 260 -28.30 13.56 -3.37
CA LYS A 260 -27.83 14.46 -4.45
C LYS A 260 -27.52 15.87 -3.94
N MET A 261 -28.39 16.40 -3.07
CA MET A 261 -28.20 17.69 -2.45
C MET A 261 -26.93 17.70 -1.59
N LEU A 262 -26.75 16.72 -0.69
CA LEU A 262 -25.55 16.63 0.17
C LEU A 262 -24.27 16.55 -0.65
N HIS A 263 -24.21 15.67 -1.66
CA HIS A 263 -23.04 15.55 -2.54
C HIS A 263 -22.68 16.92 -3.15
N LYS A 264 -23.66 17.63 -3.71
CA LYS A 264 -23.42 18.93 -4.32
C LYS A 264 -22.96 19.98 -3.29
N GLU A 265 -23.72 20.15 -2.21
CA GLU A 265 -23.52 21.27 -1.29
C GLU A 265 -22.25 21.10 -0.43
N HIS A 266 -21.94 19.88 0.03
CA HIS A 266 -20.67 19.61 0.69
C HIS A 266 -19.48 19.74 -0.26
N GLY A 267 -19.61 19.26 -1.51
CA GLY A 267 -18.58 19.46 -2.53
C GLY A 267 -18.29 20.94 -2.78
N GLU A 268 -19.33 21.77 -2.88
CA GLU A 268 -19.18 23.23 -3.00
C GLU A 268 -18.52 23.85 -1.77
N ASN A 269 -18.88 23.42 -0.55
CA ASN A 269 -18.30 23.94 0.68
C ASN A 269 -16.82 23.56 0.82
N ALA A 270 -16.43 22.33 0.45
CA ALA A 270 -15.04 21.91 0.45
C ALA A 270 -14.18 22.76 -0.49
N VAL A 271 -14.65 23.00 -1.72
CA VAL A 271 -13.96 23.86 -2.70
C VAL A 271 -13.88 25.31 -2.22
N LYS A 272 -14.95 25.85 -1.63
CA LYS A 272 -14.93 27.18 -1.00
C LYS A 272 -13.90 27.24 0.13
N THR A 273 -13.80 26.20 0.96
CA THR A 273 -12.83 26.11 2.06
C THR A 273 -11.39 26.07 1.54
N MET A 274 -11.10 25.29 0.49
CA MET A 274 -9.79 25.28 -0.16
C MET A 274 -9.41 26.67 -0.69
N LYS A 275 -10.34 27.34 -1.39
CA LYS A 275 -10.15 28.71 -1.91
C LYS A 275 -9.95 29.72 -0.78
N LEU A 276 -10.65 29.57 0.35
CA LEU A 276 -10.47 30.41 1.51
C LEU A 276 -9.05 30.29 2.05
N GLY A 277 -8.54 29.07 2.22
CA GLY A 277 -7.16 28.82 2.66
C GLY A 277 -6.14 29.56 1.79
N GLN A 278 -6.31 29.54 0.47
CA GLN A 278 -5.47 30.33 -0.44
C GLN A 278 -5.60 31.84 -0.20
N THR A 279 -6.84 32.33 -0.05
CA THR A 279 -7.14 33.74 0.14
C THR A 279 -6.50 34.29 1.40
N ILE A 280 -6.50 33.51 2.49
CA ILE A 280 -5.90 33.90 3.78
C ILE A 280 -4.43 33.46 3.91
N ASN A 281 -3.84 32.89 2.86
CA ASN A 281 -2.48 32.36 2.83
C ASN A 281 -2.20 31.31 3.94
N VAL A 282 -3.17 30.45 4.21
CA VAL A 282 -3.07 29.31 5.13
C VAL A 282 -3.29 28.02 4.35
N THR A 283 -2.26 27.19 4.25
CA THR A 283 -2.38 25.88 3.62
C THR A 283 -3.05 24.90 4.60
N PRO A 284 -4.18 24.26 4.24
CA PRO A 284 -4.79 23.27 5.12
C PRO A 284 -3.85 22.10 5.39
N SER A 285 -3.89 21.55 6.60
CA SER A 285 -3.01 20.47 7.04
C SER A 285 -3.80 19.28 7.59
N ASN A 286 -3.65 18.13 6.96
CA ASN A 286 -4.17 16.86 7.47
C ASN A 286 -3.28 16.37 8.60
N THR A 287 -3.53 16.88 9.81
CA THR A 287 -2.95 16.37 11.05
C THR A 287 -3.49 14.98 11.36
N LYS A 288 -2.96 14.32 12.40
CA LYS A 288 -3.48 13.02 12.83
C LYS A 288 -4.99 13.06 13.12
N ALA A 289 -5.48 14.12 13.77
CA ALA A 289 -6.89 14.21 14.13
C ALA A 289 -7.80 14.37 12.90
N VAL A 290 -7.31 15.02 11.83
CA VAL A 290 -8.03 15.14 10.55
C VAL A 290 -8.00 13.80 9.79
N ASP A 291 -6.86 13.10 9.79
CA ASP A 291 -6.73 11.76 9.19
C ASP A 291 -7.68 10.75 9.88
N ASP A 292 -7.77 10.80 11.21
CA ASP A 292 -8.70 9.98 12.00
C ASP A 292 -10.18 10.24 11.63
N LEU A 293 -10.54 11.43 11.15
CA LEU A 293 -11.88 11.70 10.62
C LEU A 293 -12.14 11.01 9.28
N TYR A 294 -11.18 11.01 8.36
CA TYR A 294 -11.31 10.27 7.10
C TYR A 294 -11.49 8.77 7.40
N VAL A 295 -10.71 8.23 8.34
CA VAL A 295 -10.82 6.83 8.78
C VAL A 295 -12.18 6.54 9.41
N LYS A 296 -12.68 7.44 10.28
CA LYS A 296 -14.01 7.31 10.89
C LYS A 296 -15.11 7.28 9.82
N GLY A 297 -15.08 8.20 8.86
CA GLY A 297 -16.05 8.27 7.76
C GLY A 297 -16.04 7.00 6.91
N ALA A 298 -14.85 6.53 6.52
CA ALA A 298 -14.69 5.29 5.78
C ALA A 298 -15.23 4.06 6.55
N THR A 299 -14.97 3.98 7.86
CA THR A 299 -15.45 2.89 8.72
C THR A 299 -16.98 2.88 8.82
N GLN A 300 -17.59 4.05 8.99
CA GLN A 300 -19.05 4.19 9.03
C GLN A 300 -19.67 3.79 7.68
N LEU A 301 -19.10 4.27 6.57
CA LEU A 301 -19.59 3.91 5.24
C LEU A 301 -19.45 2.41 4.97
N ALA A 302 -18.34 1.78 5.38
CA ALA A 302 -18.13 0.34 5.25
C ALA A 302 -19.22 -0.48 5.96
N THR A 303 -19.74 0.01 7.09
CA THR A 303 -20.88 -0.63 7.76
C THR A 303 -22.16 -0.48 6.94
N LEU A 304 -22.44 0.73 6.44
CA LEU A 304 -23.66 1.00 5.67
C LEU A 304 -23.73 0.16 4.39
N VAL A 305 -22.64 0.06 3.62
CA VAL A 305 -22.67 -0.59 2.29
C VAL A 305 -22.98 -2.09 2.31
N THR A 306 -22.84 -2.74 3.47
CA THR A 306 -23.18 -4.16 3.68
C THR A 306 -24.68 -4.42 3.78
N LEU A 307 -25.46 -3.38 4.05
CA LEU A 307 -26.92 -3.46 4.18
C LEU A 307 -27.57 -3.63 2.80
N ASP A 308 -28.74 -4.28 2.81
CA ASP A 308 -29.60 -4.34 1.62
C ASP A 308 -30.13 -2.94 1.26
N GLU A 309 -30.72 -2.78 0.08
CA GLU A 309 -31.09 -1.47 -0.46
C GLU A 309 -32.07 -0.70 0.44
N LYS A 310 -33.02 -1.40 1.09
CA LYS A 310 -34.05 -0.79 1.92
C LYS A 310 -33.48 -0.41 3.29
N GLU A 311 -32.76 -1.32 3.92
CA GLU A 311 -32.08 -1.07 5.20
C GLU A 311 -31.02 0.02 5.08
N PHE A 312 -30.29 0.04 3.95
CA PHE A 312 -29.33 1.07 3.64
C PHE A 312 -29.96 2.46 3.66
N GLY A 313 -31.12 2.65 3.03
CA GLY A 313 -31.75 3.97 2.93
C GLY A 313 -32.07 4.57 4.29
N SER A 314 -32.66 3.79 5.19
CA SER A 314 -32.95 4.24 6.56
C SER A 314 -31.66 4.48 7.36
N ALA A 315 -30.72 3.54 7.30
CA ALA A 315 -29.45 3.65 8.03
C ALA A 315 -28.60 4.83 7.55
N TYR A 316 -28.67 5.17 6.26
CA TYR A 316 -28.03 6.33 5.67
C TYR A 316 -28.60 7.62 6.27
N ILE A 317 -29.93 7.80 6.28
CA ILE A 317 -30.57 9.00 6.87
C ILE A 317 -30.26 9.10 8.37
N ASP A 318 -30.22 7.98 9.09
CA ASP A 318 -29.82 7.93 10.50
C ASP A 318 -28.37 8.39 10.69
N ALA A 319 -27.44 7.88 9.86
CA ALA A 319 -26.04 8.24 9.89
C ALA A 319 -25.84 9.72 9.57
N MET A 320 -26.52 10.26 8.55
CA MET A 320 -26.46 11.69 8.20
C MET A 320 -26.99 12.55 9.34
N THR A 321 -28.13 12.18 9.94
CA THR A 321 -28.69 12.88 11.10
C THR A 321 -27.70 12.92 12.27
N LYS A 322 -27.05 11.79 12.58
CA LYS A 322 -26.07 11.73 13.66
C LYS A 322 -24.81 12.53 13.33
N GLY A 323 -24.26 12.35 12.13
CA GLY A 323 -23.04 13.01 11.66
C GLY A 323 -23.17 14.53 11.70
N HIS A 324 -24.29 15.07 11.19
CA HIS A 324 -24.54 16.51 11.22
C HIS A 324 -24.66 17.05 12.65
N ASN A 325 -25.30 16.33 13.58
CA ASN A 325 -25.31 16.71 15.00
C ASN A 325 -23.90 16.73 15.61
N ASP A 326 -23.11 15.66 15.39
CA ASP A 326 -21.74 15.55 15.89
C ASP A 326 -20.87 16.71 15.35
N VAL A 327 -21.02 17.06 14.06
CA VAL A 327 -20.27 18.14 13.40
C VAL A 327 -20.68 19.52 13.92
N LEU A 328 -21.97 19.76 14.17
CA LEU A 328 -22.42 21.02 14.78
C LEU A 328 -21.78 21.24 16.15
N ALA A 329 -21.79 20.21 17.01
CA ALA A 329 -21.12 20.26 18.30
C ALA A 329 -19.60 20.47 18.15
N MET A 330 -18.96 19.80 17.19
CA MET A 330 -17.54 19.99 16.91
C MET A 330 -17.23 21.42 16.44
N ILE A 331 -18.07 22.02 15.61
CA ILE A 331 -17.91 23.41 15.17
C ILE A 331 -17.99 24.34 16.38
N ASP A 332 -19.00 24.18 17.23
CA ASP A 332 -19.26 25.05 18.37
C ASP A 332 -18.21 24.93 19.48
N ASP A 333 -17.92 23.70 19.89
CA ASP A 333 -17.13 23.43 21.08
C ASP A 333 -15.63 23.45 20.80
N LYS A 334 -15.23 23.26 19.54
CA LYS A 334 -13.82 23.10 19.15
C LYS A 334 -13.38 24.03 18.03
N LEU A 335 -13.99 23.97 16.84
CA LEU A 335 -13.42 24.63 15.66
C LEU A 335 -13.55 26.16 15.72
N LEU A 336 -14.70 26.69 16.14
CA LEU A 336 -14.91 28.14 16.30
C LEU A 336 -13.97 28.74 17.38
N PRO A 337 -13.83 28.12 18.58
CA PRO A 337 -12.84 28.57 19.57
C PRO A 337 -11.37 28.49 19.10
N GLN A 338 -11.03 27.50 18.27
CA GLN A 338 -9.66 27.31 17.77
C GLN A 338 -9.30 28.26 16.62
N ALA A 339 -10.27 28.64 15.80
CA ALA A 339 -10.04 29.53 14.67
C ALA A 339 -9.58 30.91 15.15
N LYS A 340 -8.49 31.42 14.57
CA LYS A 340 -7.92 32.74 14.84
C LYS A 340 -8.25 33.73 13.74
N ASN A 341 -8.25 33.29 12.48
CA ASN A 341 -8.57 34.13 11.34
C ASN A 341 -10.08 34.46 11.27
N GLU A 342 -10.42 35.74 11.16
CA GLU A 342 -11.82 36.19 11.15
C GLU A 342 -12.60 35.73 9.91
N ALA A 343 -11.95 35.62 8.73
CA ALA A 343 -12.61 35.07 7.55
C ALA A 343 -12.91 33.57 7.72
N LEU A 344 -12.03 32.83 8.41
CA LEU A 344 -12.27 31.43 8.77
C LEU A 344 -13.39 31.26 9.80
N LYS A 345 -13.44 32.10 10.84
CA LYS A 345 -14.57 32.11 11.79
C LYS A 345 -15.89 32.39 11.11
N LYS A 346 -15.91 33.36 10.18
CA LYS A 346 -17.10 33.65 9.39
C LYS A 346 -17.50 32.43 8.55
N HIS A 347 -16.55 31.84 7.85
CA HIS A 347 -16.79 30.64 7.03
C HIS A 347 -17.35 29.47 7.87
N LEU A 348 -16.76 29.19 9.04
CA LEU A 348 -17.29 28.20 9.99
C LEU A 348 -18.73 28.51 10.43
N THR A 349 -19.05 29.78 10.67
CA THR A 349 -20.40 30.21 11.06
C THR A 349 -21.40 29.95 9.92
N ASP A 350 -21.02 30.28 8.69
CA ASP A 350 -21.83 30.02 7.50
C ASP A 350 -22.00 28.50 7.29
N THR A 351 -20.91 27.73 7.35
CA THR A 351 -20.93 26.26 7.26
C THR A 351 -21.82 25.64 8.32
N ARG A 352 -21.74 26.09 9.58
CA ARG A 352 -22.60 25.63 10.68
C ARG A 352 -24.09 25.82 10.36
N ALA A 353 -24.46 26.97 9.80
CA ALA A 353 -25.85 27.24 9.43
C ALA A 353 -26.33 26.31 8.30
N HIS A 354 -25.47 26.00 7.33
CA HIS A 354 -25.76 25.02 6.27
C HIS A 354 -25.94 23.61 6.85
N VAL A 355 -25.01 23.13 7.68
CA VAL A 355 -25.09 21.81 8.34
C VAL A 355 -26.38 21.69 9.17
N ALA A 356 -26.78 22.75 9.90
CA ALA A 356 -28.04 22.76 10.63
C ALA A 356 -29.26 22.63 9.70
N THR A 357 -29.23 23.26 8.52
CA THR A 357 -30.29 23.13 7.51
C THR A 357 -30.37 21.70 6.97
N HIS A 358 -29.22 21.10 6.65
CA HIS A 358 -29.14 19.71 6.19
C HIS A 358 -29.64 18.71 7.23
N LEU A 359 -29.33 18.95 8.51
CA LEU A 359 -29.85 18.14 9.62
C LEU A 359 -31.37 18.20 9.71
N GLU A 360 -31.96 19.40 9.62
CA GLU A 360 -33.41 19.56 9.65
C GLU A 360 -34.09 18.92 8.43
N GLN A 361 -33.41 18.88 7.28
CA GLN A 361 -33.89 18.13 6.12
C GLN A 361 -33.82 16.61 6.36
N ALA A 362 -32.73 16.09 6.93
CA ALA A 362 -32.60 14.66 7.27
C ALA A 362 -33.71 14.21 8.22
N LYS A 363 -34.00 15.00 9.26
CA LYS A 363 -35.05 14.69 10.25
C LYS A 363 -36.44 14.59 9.65
N LYS A 364 -36.73 15.29 8.54
CA LYS A 364 -38.02 15.22 7.83
C LYS A 364 -38.19 13.94 7.00
N LEU A 365 -37.11 13.20 6.77
CA LEU A 365 -37.09 11.96 6.00
C LEU A 365 -37.21 10.71 6.88
N LYS A 366 -37.30 10.89 8.20
CA LYS A 366 -37.50 9.81 9.17
C LYS A 366 -38.97 9.52 9.45
#